data_AF-A0A936UE90-F1
#
_entry.id   AF-A0A936UE90-F1
#
_cell.length_a   1.000
_cell.length_b   1.000
_cell.length_c   1.000
_cell.angle_alpha   90.00
_cell.angle_beta   90.00
_cell.angle_gamma   90.00
#
_symmetry.space_group_name_H-M   'P 1'
#
loop_
_entity.id
_entity.type
_entity.pdbx_description
1 polymer ?
#
loop_
_entity_poly.entity_id
_entity_poly.type
_entity_poly.pdbx_seq_one_letter_code
_entity_poly.pdbx_strand_id
1 'polypeptide(L)'
;MLDAIEQIEIRRWIYLKDTRSYSVFLRDDCTAAYAVQGLTDRLRAISGHSGIVLLAGVFPLAGQFVCDGLFANVMTLGPNYMEDFRLRYQALRESGDFYTVPDVGAASAANGGGGFAAEAAPTAAARKKRRK
;
A
#
# COMPACT_ATOMS: atom_id res chain seq x y z
N MET A 1 10.05 -9.39 -18.20
CA MET A 1 8.80 -8.68 -17.84
C MET A 1 7.82 -9.64 -17.19
N LEU A 2 7.54 -10.80 -17.79
CA LEU A 2 6.73 -11.84 -17.16
C LEU A 2 7.33 -12.32 -15.82
N ASP A 3 8.65 -12.54 -15.77
CA ASP A 3 9.35 -12.92 -14.52
C ASP A 3 9.23 -11.88 -13.39
N ALA A 4 9.01 -10.61 -13.74
CA ALA A 4 8.78 -9.55 -12.77
C ALA A 4 7.34 -9.59 -12.24
N ILE A 5 6.37 -9.87 -13.12
CA ILE A 5 4.96 -10.03 -12.78
C ILE A 5 4.76 -11.28 -11.91
N GLU A 6 5.54 -12.35 -12.10
CA GLU A 6 5.48 -13.53 -11.22
C GLU A 6 5.80 -13.21 -9.74
N GLN A 7 6.53 -12.13 -9.49
CA GLN A 7 6.91 -11.65 -8.16
C GLN A 7 5.93 -10.61 -7.61
N ILE A 8 4.75 -10.47 -8.23
CA ILE A 8 3.77 -9.46 -7.82
C ILE A 8 3.17 -9.74 -6.46
N GLU A 9 3.24 -8.74 -5.59
CA GLU A 9 2.58 -8.73 -4.30
C GLU A 9 1.25 -8.00 -4.43
N ILE A 10 0.17 -8.78 -4.55
CA ILE A 10 -1.21 -8.26 -4.63
C ILE A 10 -1.80 -8.19 -3.23
N ARG A 11 -2.05 -6.97 -2.74
CA ARG A 11 -2.68 -6.76 -1.43
C ARG A 11 -3.23 -5.35 -1.24
N ARG A 12 -3.79 -5.10 -0.06
CA ARG A 12 -4.12 -3.76 0.38
C ARG A 12 -2.85 -3.00 0.74
N TRP A 13 -2.77 -1.79 0.21
CA TRP A 13 -1.71 -0.83 0.44
C TRP A 13 -2.30 0.46 0.94
N ILE A 14 -1.58 1.12 1.83
CA ILE A 14 -1.82 2.50 2.21
C ILE A 14 -0.93 3.36 1.31
N TYR A 15 -1.54 4.01 0.32
CA TYR A 15 -0.86 5.01 -0.49
C TYR A 15 -0.82 6.33 0.28
N LEU A 16 0.29 6.55 0.97
CA LEU A 16 0.41 7.62 1.96
C LEU A 16 0.61 8.99 1.33
N LYS A 17 1.61 9.12 0.46
CA LYS A 17 2.01 10.39 -0.14
C LYS A 17 2.85 10.19 -1.39
N ASP A 18 3.04 11.27 -2.13
CA ASP A 18 4.06 11.35 -3.16
C ASP A 18 5.29 12.11 -2.69
N THR A 19 6.39 11.78 -3.33
CA THR A 19 7.60 12.57 -3.37
C THR A 19 7.81 13.07 -4.80
N ARG A 20 8.96 13.70 -5.07
CA ARG A 20 9.33 14.12 -6.43
C ARG A 20 9.53 12.94 -7.39
N SER A 21 10.00 11.79 -6.87
CA SER A 21 10.47 10.66 -7.68
C SER A 21 9.69 9.35 -7.46
N TYR A 22 8.94 9.20 -6.37
CA TYR A 22 8.19 7.98 -6.07
C TYR A 22 6.98 8.27 -5.16
N SER A 23 6.06 7.33 -5.12
CA SER A 23 4.96 7.26 -4.18
C SER A 23 5.34 6.37 -2.99
N VAL A 24 4.87 6.72 -1.79
CA VAL A 24 5.11 5.94 -0.56
C VAL A 24 3.93 5.03 -0.31
N PHE A 25 4.16 3.73 -0.38
CA PHE A 25 3.18 2.69 -0.06
C PHE A 25 3.58 2.04 1.26
N LEU A 26 2.62 1.90 2.18
CA LEU A 26 2.79 1.05 3.36
C LEU A 26 1.96 -0.21 3.17
N ARG A 27 2.45 -1.34 3.68
CA ARG A 27 1.59 -2.51 3.89
C ARG A 27 0.48 -2.17 4.88
N ASP A 28 -0.69 -2.79 4.71
CA ASP A 28 -1.85 -2.55 5.59
C ASP A 28 -1.60 -2.97 7.05
N ASP A 29 -0.72 -3.95 7.27
CA ASP A 29 -0.19 -4.33 8.59
C ASP A 29 0.87 -3.36 9.17
N CYS A 30 1.30 -2.37 8.39
CA CYS A 30 2.33 -1.39 8.75
C CYS A 30 3.69 -2.00 9.14
N THR A 31 4.04 -3.17 8.61
CA THR A 31 5.35 -3.80 8.90
C THR A 31 6.46 -3.34 7.95
N ALA A 32 6.11 -2.78 6.79
CA ALA A 32 7.08 -2.27 5.83
C ALA A 32 6.49 -1.13 4.98
N ALA A 33 7.39 -0.28 4.49
CA ALA A 33 7.09 0.78 3.55
C ALA A 33 7.96 0.65 2.28
N TYR A 34 7.44 1.10 1.15
CA TYR A 34 8.06 0.94 -0.16
C TYR A 34 8.02 2.24 -0.96
N ALA A 35 9.12 2.54 -1.65
CA ALA A 35 9.16 3.60 -2.66
C ALA A 35 8.70 3.04 -4.02
N VAL A 36 7.44 3.27 -4.35
CA VAL A 36 6.78 2.68 -5.52
C VAL A 36 6.67 3.70 -6.65
N GLN A 37 6.98 3.28 -7.87
CA GLN A 37 6.74 4.05 -9.09
C GLN A 37 5.54 3.52 -9.85
N GLY A 38 4.84 4.40 -10.56
CA GLY A 38 3.87 3.94 -11.55
C GLY A 38 4.58 3.54 -12.84
N LEU A 39 4.15 2.43 -13.43
CA LEU A 39 4.76 1.86 -14.63
C LEU A 39 4.63 2.80 -15.84
N THR A 40 3.45 3.39 -16.02
CA THR A 40 3.12 4.29 -17.12
C THR A 40 2.89 5.71 -16.62
N ASP A 41 1.93 5.87 -15.71
CA ASP A 41 1.52 7.16 -15.17
C ASP A 41 1.89 7.28 -13.69
N ARG A 42 2.00 8.52 -13.21
CA ARG A 42 2.09 8.75 -11.76
C ARG A 42 0.82 8.20 -11.10
N LEU A 43 0.96 7.49 -9.99
CA LEU A 43 -0.18 6.86 -9.31
C LEU A 43 -1.26 7.90 -8.92
N ARG A 44 -0.87 9.13 -8.54
CA ARG A 44 -1.81 10.24 -8.30
C ARG A 44 -2.64 10.63 -9.53
N ALA A 45 -2.11 10.50 -10.73
CA ALA A 45 -2.86 10.81 -11.96
C ALA A 45 -4.03 9.83 -12.15
N ILE A 46 -3.88 8.61 -11.65
CA ILE A 46 -4.89 7.55 -11.70
C ILE A 46 -5.86 7.66 -10.51
N SER A 47 -5.33 7.84 -9.29
CA SER A 47 -6.15 7.87 -8.07
C SER A 47 -6.77 9.23 -7.75
N GLY A 48 -6.34 10.30 -8.43
CA GLY A 48 -6.72 11.69 -8.15
C GLY A 48 -6.03 12.30 -6.92
N HIS A 49 -5.77 11.52 -5.87
CA HIS A 49 -5.06 11.96 -4.67
C HIS A 49 -4.33 10.82 -3.93
N SER A 50 -3.45 11.20 -3.01
CA SER A 50 -2.86 10.28 -2.02
C SER A 50 -3.69 10.25 -0.73
N GLY A 51 -3.27 9.45 0.24
CA GLY A 51 -3.99 9.26 1.50
C GLY A 51 -5.19 8.34 1.32
N ILE A 52 -4.97 7.24 0.62
CA ILE A 52 -6.00 6.24 0.33
C ILE A 52 -5.51 4.85 0.71
N VAL A 53 -6.46 3.97 1.02
CA VAL A 53 -6.25 2.52 1.01
C VAL A 53 -6.73 1.99 -0.32
N LEU A 54 -5.94 1.13 -0.95
CA LEU A 54 -6.26 0.53 -2.24
C LEU A 54 -5.74 -0.90 -2.31
N LEU A 55 -6.38 -1.75 -3.11
CA LEU A 55 -5.84 -3.06 -3.50
C LEU A 55 -5.02 -2.88 -4.78
N ALA A 56 -3.74 -3.25 -4.76
CA ALA A 56 -2.84 -3.16 -5.92
C ALA A 56 -1.81 -4.29 -5.93
N GLY A 57 -1.25 -4.54 -7.11
CA GLY A 57 -0.02 -5.28 -7.29
C GLY A 57 1.20 -4.37 -7.26
N VAL A 58 2.21 -4.72 -6.46
CA VAL A 58 3.54 -4.10 -6.46
C VAL A 58 4.58 -5.18 -6.75
N PHE A 59 5.51 -4.91 -7.66
CA PHE A 59 6.52 -5.89 -8.07
C PHE A 59 7.87 -5.24 -8.40
N PRO A 60 8.98 -5.99 -8.32
CA PRO A 60 10.29 -5.49 -8.73
C PRO A 60 10.42 -5.43 -10.25
N LEU A 61 10.82 -4.29 -10.80
CA LEU A 61 11.17 -4.15 -12.20
C LEU A 61 12.35 -3.17 -12.34
N ALA A 62 13.41 -3.58 -13.03
CA ALA A 62 14.58 -2.74 -13.32
C ALA A 62 15.17 -2.03 -12.08
N GLY A 63 15.23 -2.73 -10.94
CA GLY A 63 15.79 -2.18 -9.69
C GLY A 63 14.86 -1.23 -8.93
N GLN A 64 13.57 -1.20 -9.27
CA GLN A 64 12.57 -0.35 -8.64
C GLN A 64 11.35 -1.17 -8.25
N PHE A 65 10.64 -0.73 -7.21
CA PHE A 65 9.28 -1.23 -6.96
C PHE A 65 8.31 -0.48 -7.88
N VAL A 66 7.50 -1.22 -8.62
CA VAL A 66 6.58 -0.67 -9.60
C VAL A 66 5.16 -1.16 -9.34
N CYS A 67 4.20 -0.29 -9.58
CA CYS A 67 2.79 -0.61 -9.67
C CYS A 67 2.30 -0.28 -11.09
N ASP A 68 1.54 -1.19 -11.70
CA ASP A 68 1.00 -1.03 -13.06
C ASP A 68 -0.20 -0.07 -13.15
N GLY A 69 -0.65 0.46 -12.00
CA GLY A 69 -1.77 1.38 -11.93
C GLY A 69 -3.14 0.71 -11.90
N LEU A 70 -3.21 -0.63 -11.81
CA LEU A 70 -4.46 -1.35 -11.59
C LEU A 70 -4.80 -1.36 -10.11
N PHE A 71 -5.85 -0.62 -9.74
CA PHE A 71 -6.32 -0.50 -8.38
C PHE A 71 -7.78 -0.93 -8.22
N ALA A 72 -8.10 -1.54 -7.08
CA ALA A 72 -9.47 -1.81 -6.66
C ALA A 72 -9.72 -1.28 -5.23
N ASN A 73 -10.99 -1.13 -4.85
CA ASN A 73 -11.44 -0.82 -3.48
C ASN A 73 -10.76 0.42 -2.86
N VAL A 74 -10.73 1.53 -3.60
CA VAL A 74 -10.12 2.78 -3.14
C VAL A 74 -10.97 3.42 -2.03
N MET A 75 -10.37 3.63 -0.86
CA MET A 75 -11.00 4.30 0.29
C MET A 75 -10.15 5.48 0.75
N THR A 76 -10.76 6.66 0.89
CA THR A 76 -10.07 7.85 1.40
C THR A 76 -9.87 7.78 2.91
N LEU A 77 -8.66 8.08 3.36
CA LEU A 77 -8.31 8.15 4.77
C LEU A 77 -8.61 9.54 5.33
N GLY A 78 -9.29 9.56 6.49
CA GLY A 78 -9.49 10.78 7.26
C GLY A 78 -8.18 11.30 7.87
N PRO A 79 -8.14 12.57 8.33
CA PRO A 79 -6.93 13.20 8.84
C PRO A 79 -6.25 12.43 9.99
N ASN A 80 -7.02 11.90 10.95
CA ASN A 80 -6.47 11.18 12.10
C ASN A 80 -5.73 9.90 11.66
N TYR A 81 -6.34 9.11 10.78
CA TYR A 81 -5.67 7.93 10.20
C TYR A 81 -4.41 8.33 9.43
N MET A 82 -4.45 9.45 8.71
CA MET A 82 -3.30 9.94 7.98
C MET A 82 -2.14 10.35 8.89
N GLU A 83 -2.42 10.92 10.06
CA GLU A 83 -1.39 11.22 11.07
C GLU A 83 -0.80 9.93 11.64
N ASP A 84 -1.64 8.98 12.02
CA ASP A 84 -1.19 7.68 12.55
C ASP A 84 -0.28 6.95 11.57
N PHE A 85 -0.66 6.89 10.28
CA PHE A 85 0.17 6.23 9.27
C PHE A 85 1.46 7.00 8.95
N ARG A 86 1.49 8.33 9.11
CA ARG A 86 2.73 9.10 8.99
C ARG A 86 3.70 8.80 10.13
N LEU A 87 3.19 8.65 11.35
CA LEU A 87 4.00 8.24 12.50
C LEU A 87 4.58 6.84 12.30
N ARG A 88 3.75 5.88 11.86
CA ARG A 88 4.21 4.52 11.51
C ARG A 88 5.26 4.55 10.40
N TYR A 89 5.03 5.34 9.36
CA TYR A 89 6.03 5.52 8.29
C TYR A 89 7.35 6.09 8.80
N GLN A 90 7.33 7.07 9.71
CA GLN A 90 8.55 7.60 10.32
C GLN A 90 9.30 6.52 11.09
N ALA A 91 8.60 5.74 11.91
CA ALA A 91 9.21 4.61 12.64
C ALA A 91 9.85 3.58 11.69
N LEU A 92 9.17 3.21 10.59
CA LEU A 92 9.71 2.28 9.58
C LEU A 92 10.98 2.83 8.90
N ARG A 93 11.07 4.15 8.68
CA ARG A 93 12.30 4.75 8.14
C ARG A 93 13.46 4.67 9.13
N GLU A 94 13.17 4.86 10.42
CA GLU A 94 14.17 4.83 11.49
C GLU A 94 14.67 3.40 11.76
N SER A 95 13.79 2.41 11.64
CA SER A 95 14.13 0.98 11.82
C SER A 95 14.81 0.33 10.61
N GLY A 96 14.77 0.98 9.45
CA GLY A 96 15.33 0.44 8.20
C GLY A 96 14.34 -0.39 7.38
N ASP A 97 13.07 -0.45 7.77
CA ASP A 97 11.98 -1.18 7.09
C ASP A 97 11.30 -0.33 5.98
N PHE A 98 12.05 0.64 5.44
CA PHE A 98 11.65 1.42 4.28
C PHE A 98 12.50 1.06 3.07
N TYR A 99 11.93 0.29 2.15
CA TYR A 99 12.63 -0.27 0.99
C TYR A 99 12.49 0.65 -0.23
N THR A 100 13.61 1.15 -0.71
CA THR A 100 13.66 2.02 -1.91
C THR A 100 14.10 1.30 -3.17
N VAL A 101 14.76 0.15 -3.00
CA VAL A 101 15.22 -0.75 -4.07
C VAL A 101 14.83 -2.18 -3.72
N PRO A 102 14.38 -2.99 -4.69
CA PRO A 102 14.10 -4.40 -4.43
C PRO A 102 15.36 -5.22 -4.22
N ASP A 103 15.34 -6.14 -3.26
CA ASP A 103 16.37 -7.16 -3.12
C ASP A 103 16.23 -8.19 -4.25
N VAL A 104 17.17 -8.17 -5.19
CA VAL A 104 17.18 -9.02 -6.39
C VAL A 104 17.52 -10.51 -6.06
N GLY A 105 17.39 -10.94 -4.80
CA GLY A 105 17.85 -12.25 -4.32
C GLY A 105 16.91 -13.03 -3.39
N ALA A 106 15.72 -12.52 -3.04
CA ALA A 106 14.86 -13.14 -2.01
C ALA A 106 13.45 -13.57 -2.49
N ALA A 107 13.18 -13.52 -3.80
CA ALA A 107 11.82 -13.71 -4.34
C ALA A 107 11.35 -15.17 -4.48
N SER A 108 11.74 -16.07 -3.57
CA SER A 108 11.37 -17.50 -3.66
C SER A 108 10.51 -18.04 -2.49
N ALA A 109 10.16 -17.26 -1.46
CA ALA A 109 9.63 -17.85 -0.23
C ALA A 109 8.21 -17.44 0.22
N ALA A 110 7.52 -16.49 -0.43
CA ALA A 110 6.34 -15.86 0.20
C ALA A 110 5.00 -15.93 -0.56
N ASN A 111 4.87 -16.67 -1.65
CA ASN A 111 3.56 -16.82 -2.32
C ASN A 111 2.76 -18.00 -1.73
N GLY A 112 2.31 -17.82 -0.49
CA GLY A 112 1.15 -18.54 0.04
C GLY A 112 -0.12 -17.96 -0.59
N GLY A 113 -0.60 -18.58 -1.65
CA GLY A 113 -1.88 -18.26 -2.28
C GLY A 113 -3.04 -18.42 -1.29
N GLY A 114 -3.39 -17.32 -0.62
CA GLY A 114 -4.61 -17.21 0.18
C GLY A 114 -5.76 -16.82 -0.72
N GLY A 115 -6.64 -17.77 -1.00
CA GLY A 115 -7.87 -17.54 -1.77
C GLY A 115 -8.74 -16.44 -1.14
N PHE A 116 -9.48 -15.75 -1.99
CA PHE A 116 -10.48 -14.75 -1.63
C PHE A 116 -11.50 -15.33 -0.64
N ALA A 117 -11.32 -15.06 0.65
CA ALA A 117 -12.40 -15.09 1.63
C ALA A 117 -12.86 -13.64 1.85
N ALA A 118 -14.06 -13.33 1.40
CA ALA A 118 -14.70 -12.05 1.66
C ALA A 118 -15.00 -11.95 3.16
N GLU A 119 -14.31 -11.07 3.89
CA GLU A 119 -14.61 -10.79 5.28
C GLU A 119 -15.81 -9.83 5.38
N ALA A 120 -16.85 -10.26 6.11
CA ALA A 120 -18.11 -9.56 6.27
C ALA A 120 -17.96 -8.26 7.09
N ALA A 121 -18.64 -7.20 6.67
CA ALA A 121 -18.67 -5.91 7.34
C ALA A 121 -19.22 -5.99 8.77
N PRO A 122 -18.63 -5.29 9.77
CA PRO A 122 -19.19 -5.24 11.11
C PRO A 122 -20.46 -4.38 11.16
N THR A 123 -21.53 -5.01 11.63
CA THR A 123 -22.85 -4.47 11.91
C THR A 123 -22.80 -3.25 12.85
N ALA A 124 -23.48 -2.18 12.46
CA ALA A 124 -23.64 -0.96 13.25
C ALA A 124 -24.38 -1.20 14.57
N ALA A 125 -23.73 -0.93 15.71
CA ALA A 125 -24.35 -0.97 17.03
C ALA A 125 -24.45 0.45 17.65
N ALA A 126 -25.70 0.90 17.78
CA ALA A 126 -26.26 1.75 18.84
C ALA A 126 -25.63 3.12 19.17
N ARG A 127 -26.16 4.16 18.51
CA ARG A 127 -26.13 5.57 18.95
C ARG A 127 -26.95 5.76 20.23
N LYS A 128 -26.31 5.80 21.41
CA LYS A 128 -26.97 6.24 22.66
C LYS A 128 -26.86 7.77 22.81
N LYS A 129 -28.01 8.44 22.68
CA LYS A 129 -28.23 9.86 23.00
C LYS A 129 -27.85 10.14 24.45
N ARG A 130 -26.92 11.07 24.69
CA ARG A 130 -26.81 11.78 25.98
C ARG A 130 -27.29 13.22 25.78
N ARG A 131 -28.52 13.46 26.20
CA ARG A 131 -29.04 14.78 26.59
C ARG A 131 -29.09 14.79 28.11
N LYS A 132 -28.31 15.66 28.74
CA LYS A 132 -28.72 16.52 29.84
C LYS A 132 -27.64 17.56 30.05
#